data_AF-A0A920NYG4-F1
#
_entry.id   AF-A0A920NYG4-F1
#
_cell.length_a   1.000
_cell.length_b   1.000
_cell.length_c   1.000
_cell.angle_alpha   90.00
_cell.angle_beta   90.00
_cell.angle_gamma   90.00
#
_symmetry.space_group_name_H-M   'P 1'
#
loop_
_entity.id
_entity.type
_entity.pdbx_description
1 polymer ?
#
loop_
_entity_poly.entity_id
_entity_poly.type
_entity_poly.pdbx_seq_one_letter_code
_entity_poly.pdbx_strand_id
1 'polypeptide(L)'
;MDMWRRVWWRMAKRNCKEKNFNAIVKNSTDQISNVSLQGPKSREILKKIIFTPPTQPSIDELGWFRFTICRIEELQGIPLIVSRTGYTGELGYEIWCHPKHAPEVWDKLMEAGKDDGLIPAGFAALDKLRIEAGLILLALSLMESKILLKPGLVLLFH
;
A
#
# COMPACT_ATOMS: atom_id res chain seq x y z
N MET A 1 -9.69 17.58 -5.65
CA MET A 1 -10.21 16.42 -4.90
C MET A 1 -11.24 15.69 -5.76
N ASP A 2 -10.98 14.45 -6.15
CA ASP A 2 -11.88 13.67 -7.01
C ASP A 2 -13.24 13.40 -6.32
N MET A 3 -14.21 12.91 -7.10
CA MET A 3 -15.59 12.69 -6.64
C MET A 3 -15.65 11.69 -5.48
N TRP A 4 -14.90 10.60 -5.56
CA TRP A 4 -14.94 9.50 -4.59
C TRP A 4 -14.34 9.88 -3.23
N ARG A 5 -13.22 10.61 -3.23
CA ARG A 5 -12.62 11.16 -2.00
C ARG A 5 -13.63 12.03 -1.24
N ARG A 6 -14.46 12.80 -1.96
CA ARG A 6 -15.49 13.67 -1.36
C ARG A 6 -16.64 12.88 -0.74
N VAL A 7 -17.09 11.81 -1.38
CA VAL A 7 -18.17 10.97 -0.88
C VAL A 7 -17.77 10.27 0.41
N TRP A 8 -16.64 9.55 0.40
CA TRP A 8 -16.18 8.78 1.56
C TRP A 8 -15.87 9.65 2.78
N TRP A 9 -15.19 10.77 2.57
CA TRP A 9 -14.88 11.70 3.65
C TRP A 9 -16.14 12.30 4.30
N ARG A 10 -17.16 12.63 3.49
CA ARG A 10 -18.45 13.10 4.00
C ARG A 10 -19.19 12.01 4.77
N MET A 11 -19.19 10.77 4.28
CA MET A 11 -19.80 9.63 4.97
C MET A 11 -19.12 9.35 6.32
N ALA A 12 -17.78 9.32 6.35
CA ALA A 12 -17.03 9.11 7.59
C ALA A 12 -17.34 10.20 8.64
N LYS A 13 -17.35 11.48 8.24
CA LYS A 13 -17.73 12.59 9.11
C LYS A 13 -19.16 12.50 9.61
N ARG A 14 -20.08 12.13 8.72
CA ARG A 14 -21.49 11.91 9.07
C ARG A 14 -21.64 10.82 10.12
N ASN A 15 -20.97 9.68 9.93
CA ASN A 15 -21.01 8.55 10.88
C ASN A 15 -20.45 8.94 12.25
N CYS A 16 -19.35 9.70 12.31
CA CYS A 16 -18.82 10.19 13.59
C CYS A 16 -19.83 11.07 14.33
N LYS A 17 -20.55 11.94 13.60
CA LYS A 17 -21.57 12.83 14.19
C LYS A 17 -22.80 12.04 14.64
N GLU A 18 -23.33 11.16 13.81
CA GLU A 18 -24.53 10.36 14.12
C GLU A 18 -24.30 9.38 15.28
N LYS A 19 -23.08 8.83 15.41
CA LYS A 19 -22.73 7.91 16.51
C LYS A 19 -22.11 8.60 17.73
N ASN A 20 -22.04 9.94 17.74
CA ASN A 20 -21.47 10.75 18.81
C ASN A 20 -20.03 10.33 19.22
N PHE A 21 -19.19 10.02 18.24
CA PHE A 21 -17.79 9.65 18.49
C PHE A 21 -16.93 10.89 18.73
N ASN A 22 -16.07 10.84 19.76
CA ASN A 22 -15.03 11.84 19.98
C ASN A 22 -13.83 11.59 19.03
N ALA A 23 -14.01 11.87 17.74
CA ALA A 23 -13.03 11.59 16.69
C ALA A 23 -12.95 12.70 15.64
N ILE A 24 -11.76 12.91 15.08
CA ILE A 24 -11.52 13.88 13.99
C ILE A 24 -11.13 13.12 12.72
N VAL A 25 -11.87 13.33 11.64
CA VAL A 25 -11.59 12.73 10.33
C VAL A 25 -10.91 13.76 9.41
N LYS A 26 -9.66 13.50 9.04
CA LYS A 26 -8.87 14.30 8.09
C LYS A 26 -8.57 13.50 6.83
N ASN A 27 -8.54 14.18 5.70
CA ASN A 27 -8.05 13.61 4.45
C ASN A 27 -6.54 13.86 4.35
N SER A 28 -5.75 12.80 4.21
CA SER A 28 -4.29 12.85 4.10
C SER A 28 -3.76 12.27 2.80
N THR A 29 -4.60 12.05 1.78
CA THR A 29 -4.17 11.44 0.51
C THR A 29 -3.01 12.21 -0.14
N ASP A 30 -3.06 13.53 -0.13
CA ASP A 30 -2.01 14.36 -0.74
C ASP A 30 -0.82 14.60 0.21
N GLN A 31 -0.84 14.00 1.41
CA GLN A 31 0.21 14.12 2.44
C GLN A 31 1.04 12.84 2.57
N ILE A 32 0.70 11.78 1.83
CA ILE A 32 1.42 10.51 1.85
C ILE A 32 1.52 9.96 0.42
N SER A 33 2.71 9.55 0.03
CA SER A 33 2.97 8.89 -1.24
C SER A 33 3.27 7.42 -1.01
N ASN A 34 2.92 6.60 -1.99
CA ASN A 34 3.07 5.16 -1.93
C ASN A 34 3.72 4.65 -3.22
N VAL A 35 4.68 3.74 -3.06
CA VAL A 35 5.32 2.97 -4.12
C VAL A 35 5.18 1.49 -3.76
N SER A 36 4.69 0.70 -4.72
CA SER A 36 4.51 -0.74 -4.55
C SER A 36 5.69 -1.48 -5.17
N LEU A 37 6.36 -2.33 -4.40
CA LEU A 37 7.44 -3.20 -4.86
C LEU A 37 6.98 -4.66 -4.77
N GLN A 38 6.70 -5.26 -5.92
CA GLN A 38 6.09 -6.58 -6.03
C GLN A 38 7.03 -7.56 -6.76
N GLY A 39 7.00 -8.83 -6.34
CA GLY A 39 7.74 -9.93 -6.93
C GLY A 39 8.70 -10.63 -5.95
N PRO A 40 9.21 -11.82 -6.32
CA PRO A 40 10.00 -12.68 -5.43
C PRO A 40 11.31 -12.04 -4.95
N LYS A 41 11.85 -11.07 -5.68
CA LYS A 41 13.08 -10.33 -5.34
C LYS A 41 12.85 -9.07 -4.51
N SER A 42 11.59 -8.67 -4.28
CA SER A 42 11.24 -7.44 -3.57
C SER A 42 11.89 -7.30 -2.19
N ARG A 43 11.98 -8.41 -1.44
CA ARG A 43 12.66 -8.44 -0.13
C ARG A 43 14.14 -8.12 -0.24
N GLU A 44 14.85 -8.80 -1.16
CA GLU A 44 16.29 -8.63 -1.34
C GLU A 44 16.62 -7.22 -1.82
N ILE A 45 15.81 -6.66 -2.72
CA ILE A 45 15.95 -5.27 -3.19
C ILE A 45 15.81 -4.29 -2.01
N LEU A 46 14.78 -4.44 -1.17
CA LEU A 46 14.59 -3.56 -0.02
C LEU A 46 15.74 -3.64 0.99
N LYS A 47 16.27 -4.84 1.24
CA LYS A 47 17.37 -5.03 2.20
C LYS A 47 18.63 -4.26 1.84
N LYS A 48 18.85 -3.96 0.55
CA LYS A 48 20.01 -3.18 0.10
C LYS A 48 19.97 -1.73 0.57
N ILE A 49 18.76 -1.18 0.77
CA ILE A 49 18.57 0.26 0.98
C ILE A 49 17.78 0.61 2.24
N ILE A 50 17.24 -0.37 2.97
CA ILE A 50 16.45 -0.10 4.17
C ILE A 50 17.28 -0.28 5.44
N PHE A 51 17.36 0.80 6.21
CA PHE A 51 17.76 0.78 7.61
C PHE A 51 16.53 0.64 8.51
N THR A 52 16.55 -0.34 9.41
CA THR A 52 15.51 -0.51 10.42
C THR A 52 16.11 -0.29 11.81
N PRO A 53 15.56 0.62 12.64
CA PRO A 53 16.00 0.78 14.02
C PRO A 53 15.86 -0.54 14.80
N PRO A 54 16.72 -0.86 15.78
CA PRO A 54 16.65 -2.10 16.56
C PRO A 54 15.32 -2.31 17.31
N THR A 55 14.54 -1.25 17.49
CA THR A 55 13.22 -1.27 18.13
C THR A 55 12.08 -1.64 17.17
N GLN A 56 12.38 -1.94 15.90
CA GLN A 56 11.41 -2.21 14.85
C GLN A 56 11.77 -3.53 14.15
N PRO A 57 10.78 -4.33 13.72
CA PRO A 57 11.05 -5.58 13.01
C PRO A 57 11.72 -5.28 11.67
N SER A 58 12.81 -5.99 11.38
CA SER A 58 13.51 -5.90 10.09
C SER A 58 12.64 -6.39 8.93
N ILE A 59 13.09 -6.14 7.70
CA ILE A 59 12.38 -6.56 6.48
C ILE A 59 12.28 -8.09 6.36
N ASP A 60 13.23 -8.83 6.93
CA ASP A 60 13.22 -10.30 7.00
C ASP A 60 12.21 -10.83 8.02
N GLU A 61 12.06 -10.13 9.15
CA GLU A 61 11.15 -10.50 10.24
C GLU A 61 9.71 -10.05 9.98
N LEU A 62 9.49 -9.19 8.98
CA LEU A 62 8.19 -8.61 8.70
C LEU A 62 7.20 -9.66 8.21
N GLY A 63 6.24 -10.02 9.08
CA GLY A 63 5.12 -10.91 8.76
C GLY A 63 4.12 -10.30 7.77
N TRP A 64 3.30 -11.13 7.13
CA TRP A 64 2.24 -10.67 6.24
C TRP A 64 1.21 -9.82 7.01
N PHE A 65 0.69 -8.75 6.40
CA PHE A 65 -0.18 -7.77 7.07
C PHE A 65 0.45 -7.13 8.32
N ARG A 66 1.76 -6.89 8.29
CA ARG A 66 2.47 -6.08 9.28
C ARG A 66 3.21 -4.95 8.59
N PHE A 67 3.53 -3.92 9.35
CA PHE A 67 4.37 -2.80 8.91
C PHE A 67 5.49 -2.54 9.90
N THR A 68 6.54 -1.89 9.40
CA THR A 68 7.70 -1.45 10.17
C THR A 68 7.98 0.02 9.85
N ILE A 69 8.44 0.76 10.85
CA ILE A 69 8.94 2.12 10.66
C ILE A 69 10.44 2.02 10.40
N CYS A 70 10.86 2.46 9.23
CA CYS A 70 12.24 2.32 8.79
C CYS A 70 12.71 3.58 8.07
N ARG A 71 13.94 3.55 7.57
CA ARG A 71 14.55 4.65 6.83
C ARG A 71 15.31 4.14 5.62
N ILE A 72 15.52 5.00 4.62
CA ILE A 72 16.51 4.72 3.59
C ILE A 72 17.92 4.87 4.17
N GLU A 73 18.79 3.89 3.87
CA GLU A 73 20.22 3.80 4.13
C GLU A 73 20.65 3.80 5.61
N GLU A 74 20.23 4.78 6.40
CA GLU A 74 20.74 4.99 7.77
C GLU A 74 19.73 5.68 8.70
N LEU A 75 20.13 5.89 9.97
CA LEU A 75 19.28 6.44 11.02
C LEU A 75 18.79 7.88 10.74
N GLN A 76 19.54 8.67 9.97
CA GLN A 76 19.15 10.02 9.58
C GLN A 76 18.57 10.11 8.16
N GLY A 77 18.43 8.97 7.48
CA GLY A 77 17.89 8.93 6.13
C GLY A 77 16.38 9.14 6.07
N ILE A 78 15.83 8.95 4.87
CA ILE A 78 14.43 9.26 4.56
C ILE A 78 13.49 8.39 5.41
N PRO A 79 12.56 8.97 6.19
CA PRO A 79 11.62 8.21 6.98
C PRO A 79 10.56 7.52 6.11
N LEU A 80 10.37 6.23 6.35
CA LEU A 80 9.45 5.36 5.64
C LEU A 80 8.56 4.57 6.60
N ILE A 81 7.39 4.20 6.11
CA ILE A 81 6.63 3.07 6.63
C ILE A 81 6.62 2.01 5.53
N VAL A 82 7.08 0.80 5.83
CA VAL A 82 7.05 -0.31 4.89
C VAL A 82 6.10 -1.37 5.42
N SER A 83 5.14 -1.79 4.62
CA SER A 83 4.22 -2.87 4.97
C SER A 83 4.38 -4.06 4.04
N ARG A 84 4.32 -5.27 4.60
CA ARG A 84 4.30 -6.50 3.79
C ARG A 84 2.87 -6.79 3.35
N THR A 85 2.46 -6.05 2.33
CA THR A 85 1.18 -6.16 1.63
C THR A 85 1.42 -5.95 0.14
N GLY A 86 0.47 -6.35 -0.70
CA GLY A 86 0.62 -6.25 -2.14
C GLY A 86 -0.67 -6.55 -2.88
N TYR A 87 -0.74 -6.04 -4.10
CA TYR A 87 -1.92 -6.13 -4.95
C TYR A 87 -1.75 -7.14 -6.10
N THR A 88 -0.73 -8.00 -6.06
CA THR A 88 -0.41 -8.96 -7.13
C THR A 88 -0.51 -10.42 -6.71
N GLY A 89 -0.79 -10.71 -5.44
CA GLY A 89 -0.73 -12.07 -4.87
C GLY A 89 0.68 -12.62 -4.66
N GLU A 90 1.71 -11.91 -5.14
CA GLU A 90 3.12 -12.24 -4.96
C GLU A 90 3.67 -11.74 -3.62
N LEU A 91 4.90 -12.15 -3.30
CA LEU A 91 5.66 -11.43 -2.29
C LEU A 91 5.81 -9.96 -2.70
N GLY A 92 5.47 -9.05 -1.81
CA GLY A 92 5.61 -7.64 -2.07
C GLY A 92 5.44 -6.77 -0.84
N TYR A 93 5.75 -5.50 -1.06
CA TYR A 93 5.78 -4.49 -0.04
C TYR A 93 5.19 -3.17 -0.56
N GLU A 94 4.47 -2.49 0.32
CA GLU A 94 4.02 -1.12 0.09
C GLU A 94 4.92 -0.17 0.89
N ILE A 95 5.61 0.71 0.18
CA ILE A 95 6.53 1.71 0.74
C ILE A 95 5.81 3.06 0.79
N TRP A 96 5.67 3.61 1.99
CA TRP A 96 4.97 4.87 2.23
C TRP A 96 5.96 5.94 2.71
N CYS A 97 5.88 7.12 2.13
CA CYS A 97 6.76 8.24 2.47
C CYS A 97 6.03 9.59 2.37
N HIS A 98 6.65 10.64 2.89
CA HIS A 98 6.17 12.01 2.66
C HIS A 98 6.38 12.37 1.16
N PRO A 99 5.42 13.04 0.49
CA PRO A 99 5.50 13.33 -0.96
C PRO A 99 6.78 13.99 -1.43
N LYS A 100 7.37 14.86 -0.59
CA LYS A 100 8.67 15.51 -0.86
C LYS A 100 9.82 14.53 -1.15
N HIS A 101 9.74 13.31 -0.64
CA HIS A 101 10.77 12.28 -0.79
C HIS A 101 10.41 11.21 -1.84
N ALA A 102 9.19 11.25 -2.40
CA ALA A 102 8.72 10.20 -3.30
C ALA A 102 9.63 10.01 -4.54
N PRO A 103 10.15 11.07 -5.20
CA PRO A 103 11.09 10.89 -6.32
C PRO A 103 12.39 10.20 -5.89
N GLU A 104 12.96 10.62 -4.77
CA GLU A 104 14.22 10.05 -4.25
C GLU A 104 14.06 8.58 -3.83
N VAL A 105 12.95 8.25 -3.17
CA VAL A 105 12.60 6.86 -2.81
C VAL A 105 12.45 5.99 -4.06
N TRP A 106 11.80 6.52 -5.11
CA TRP A 106 11.67 5.83 -6.39
C TRP A 106 13.04 5.56 -7.03
N ASP A 107 13.88 6.58 -7.13
CA ASP A 107 15.20 6.46 -7.74
C ASP A 107 16.08 5.44 -6.99
N LYS A 108 16.08 5.48 -5.66
CA LYS A 108 16.81 4.51 -4.81
C LYS A 108 16.32 3.07 -5.00
N LEU A 109 15.01 2.85 -5.13
CA LEU A 109 14.44 1.54 -5.41
C LEU A 109 14.87 1.03 -6.80
N MET A 110 14.77 1.88 -7.82
CA MET A 110 15.16 1.54 -9.19
C MET A 110 16.66 1.22 -9.29
N GLU A 111 17.50 1.98 -8.60
CA GLU A 111 18.94 1.73 -8.52
C GLU A 111 19.23 0.39 -7.81
N ALA A 112 18.63 0.15 -6.64
CA ALA A 112 18.82 -1.07 -5.87
C ALA A 112 18.36 -2.34 -6.59
N GLY A 113 17.30 -2.23 -7.39
CA GLY A 113 16.70 -3.34 -8.13
C GLY A 113 17.25 -3.56 -9.53
N LYS A 114 18.16 -2.70 -10.02
CA LYS A 114 18.68 -2.73 -11.39
C LYS A 114 19.23 -4.11 -11.79
N ASP A 115 20.06 -4.70 -10.92
CA ASP A 115 20.70 -5.99 -11.17
C ASP A 115 19.77 -7.19 -10.91
N ASP A 116 18.62 -6.96 -10.26
CA ASP A 116 17.59 -7.97 -10.00
C ASP A 116 16.47 -7.97 -11.06
N GLY A 117 16.61 -7.16 -12.12
CA GLY A 117 15.62 -7.05 -13.19
C GLY A 117 14.36 -6.27 -12.80
N LEU A 118 14.46 -5.36 -11.82
CA LEU A 118 13.35 -4.49 -11.45
C LEU A 118 12.97 -3.59 -12.63
N ILE A 119 11.68 -3.58 -12.96
CA ILE A 119 11.11 -2.74 -14.01
C ILE A 119 9.93 -1.94 -13.47
N PRO A 120 9.68 -0.73 -13.99
CA PRO A 120 8.46 -0.01 -13.70
C PRO A 120 7.26 -0.72 -14.34
N ALA A 121 6.18 -0.89 -13.58
CA ALA A 121 4.93 -1.45 -14.06
C ALA A 121 3.79 -0.44 -13.90
N GLY A 122 3.02 -0.24 -14.97
CA GLY A 122 1.84 0.62 -14.95
C GLY A 122 0.59 -0.09 -14.39
N PHE A 123 -0.45 0.68 -14.14
CA PHE A 123 -1.72 0.20 -13.58
C PHE A 123 -2.35 -0.96 -14.37
N ALA A 124 -2.22 -0.97 -15.70
CA ALA A 124 -2.78 -2.04 -16.54
C ALA A 124 -2.16 -3.43 -16.28
N ALA A 125 -0.88 -3.49 -15.94
CA ALA A 125 -0.23 -4.74 -15.55
C ALA A 125 -0.70 -5.18 -14.15
N LEU A 126 -0.77 -4.21 -13.22
CA LEU A 126 -1.25 -4.44 -11.86
C LEU A 126 -2.70 -4.93 -11.82
N ASP A 127 -3.57 -4.39 -12.69
CA ASP A 127 -4.99 -4.78 -12.76
C ASP A 127 -5.18 -6.21 -13.29
N LYS A 128 -4.28 -6.71 -14.15
CA LYS A 128 -4.31 -8.13 -14.55
C LYS A 128 -3.85 -9.04 -13.41
N LEU A 129 -2.72 -8.71 -12.78
CA LEU A 129 -2.15 -9.51 -11.69
C LEU A 129 -3.10 -9.61 -10.49
N ARG A 130 -3.78 -8.51 -10.14
CA ARG A 130 -4.74 -8.51 -9.03
C ARG A 130 -5.96 -9.39 -9.31
N ILE A 131 -6.40 -9.48 -10.56
CA ILE A 131 -7.49 -10.38 -10.99
C ILE A 131 -7.03 -11.83 -10.88
N GLU A 132 -5.83 -12.15 -11.38
CA GLU A 132 -5.25 -13.49 -11.27
C GLU A 132 -5.05 -13.93 -9.81
N ALA A 133 -4.71 -12.98 -8.93
CA ALA A 133 -4.61 -13.20 -7.49
C ALA A 133 -5.96 -13.27 -6.75
N GLY A 134 -7.09 -13.08 -7.44
CA GLY A 134 -8.43 -13.11 -6.85
C GLY A 134 -8.77 -11.91 -5.95
N LEU A 135 -8.07 -10.77 -6.10
CA LEU A 135 -8.28 -9.58 -5.29
C LEU A 135 -9.43 -8.71 -5.84
N ILE A 136 -10.48 -8.60 -5.03
CA ILE A 136 -11.69 -7.84 -5.35
C ILE A 136 -11.41 -6.33 -5.29
N LEU A 137 -11.67 -5.62 -6.38
CA LEU A 137 -11.68 -4.15 -6.41
C LEU A 137 -13.12 -3.67 -6.20
N LEU A 138 -13.43 -3.22 -4.99
CA LEU A 138 -14.80 -2.92 -4.54
C LEU A 138 -15.57 -1.95 -5.49
N ALA A 139 -14.92 -0.94 -6.06
CA ALA A 139 -15.60 0.01 -6.94
C ALA A 139 -15.95 -0.57 -8.33
N LEU A 140 -15.10 -1.43 -8.89
CA LEU A 140 -15.32 -2.05 -10.20
C LEU A 140 -16.28 -3.24 -10.08
N SER A 141 -16.09 -4.07 -9.05
CA SER A 141 -16.96 -5.22 -8.80
C SER A 141 -18.40 -4.82 -8.47
N LEU A 142 -18.63 -3.69 -7.80
CA LEU A 142 -19.99 -3.21 -7.50
C LEU A 142 -20.69 -2.55 -8.71
N MET A 143 -19.95 -2.08 -9.72
CA MET A 143 -20.54 -1.55 -10.96
C MET A 143 -21.01 -2.68 -11.88
N GLU A 144 -20.30 -3.81 -11.93
CA GLU A 144 -20.73 -5.02 -12.65
C GLU A 144 -21.78 -5.84 -11.88
N SER A 145 -21.87 -5.70 -10.55
CA SER A 145 -22.75 -6.51 -9.70
C SER A 145 -24.25 -6.18 -9.77
N LYS A 146 -24.72 -5.34 -10.71
CA LYS A 146 -26.16 -5.30 -11.02
C LYS A 146 -26.67 -6.61 -11.66
N ILE A 147 -25.77 -7.51 -12.08
CA ILE A 147 -26.12 -8.78 -12.74
C ILE A 147 -25.82 -10.03 -11.89
N LEU A 148 -25.03 -9.95 -10.80
CA LEU A 148 -24.56 -11.14 -10.07
C LEU A 148 -24.60 -11.00 -8.54
N LEU A 149 -25.76 -10.63 -7.98
CA LEU A 149 -26.06 -10.89 -6.56
C LEU A 149 -27.06 -12.05 -6.48
N LYS A 150 -26.55 -13.28 -6.64
CA LYS A 150 -27.11 -14.45 -5.96
C LYS A 150 -26.28 -14.71 -4.69
N PRO A 151 -26.91 -15.10 -3.58
CA PRO A 151 -26.31 -15.03 -2.25
C PRO A 151 -25.24 -16.11 -2.06
N GLY A 152 -24.00 -15.66 -1.92
CA GLY A 152 -22.81 -16.47 -1.61
C GLY A 152 -21.79 -15.56 -0.95
N LEU A 153 -22.21 -14.99 0.18
CA LEU A 153 -21.50 -14.00 0.97
C LEU A 153 -20.26 -14.65 1.64
N VAL A 154 -19.05 -14.31 1.21
CA VAL A 154 -17.84 -14.55 2.03
C VAL A 154 -17.46 -13.21 2.66
N LEU A 155 -17.99 -12.99 3.86
CA LEU A 155 -17.51 -11.98 4.79
C LEU A 155 -16.19 -12.45 5.38
N LEU A 156 -15.10 -11.73 5.14
CA LEU A 156 -13.88 -11.85 5.95
C LEU A 156 -13.99 -10.87 7.11
N PHE A 157 -14.34 -11.40 8.29
CA PHE A 157 -14.12 -10.75 9.58
C PHE A 157 -12.88 -11.34 10.24
N HIS A 158 -12.07 -10.45 10.84
CA HIS A 158 -11.64 -10.60 12.23
C HIS A 158 -11.91 -9.27 12.92
#